data_AF-A0A9N8JN62-F1
#
_entry.id   AF-A0A9N8JN62-F1
#
_cell.length_a   1.000
_cell.length_b   1.000
_cell.length_c   1.000
_cell.angle_alpha   90.00
_cell.angle_beta   90.00
_cell.angle_gamma   90.00
#
_symmetry.space_group_name_H-M   'P 1'
#
loop_
_entity.id
_entity.type
_entity.pdbx_description
1 polymer ?
#
loop_
_entity_poly.entity_id
_entity_poly.type
_entity_poly.pdbx_seq_one_letter_code
_entity_poly.pdbx_strand_id
1 'polypeptide(L)' 'MAPKFMAYVDKKGRPINVVIIQLLFGCLAFINLAPSGGNIFNWLLSLSGLSILFIYGGIGLAHVRFRSAWYAMIHHVIF' A
#
# COMPACT_ATOMS: atom_id res chain seq x y z
N MET A 1 -1.77 -8.26 8.07
CA MET A 1 -1.16 -8.29 9.43
C MET A 1 -0.73 -6.87 9.75
N ALA A 2 -1.34 -6.24 10.76
CA ALA A 2 -1.01 -4.89 11.19
C ALA A 2 -0.84 -4.89 12.72
N PRO A 3 -0.03 -3.97 13.28
CA PRO A 3 0.12 -3.83 14.72
C PRO A 3 -1.24 -3.73 15.43
N LYS A 4 -1.40 -4.37 16.60
CA LYS A 4 -2.68 -4.41 17.34
C LYS A 4 -3.28 -3.03 17.58
N PHE A 5 -2.45 -1.99 17.72
CA PHE A 5 -2.93 -0.62 17.91
C PHE A 5 -3.69 -0.08 16.67
N MET A 6 -3.36 -0.50 15.45
CA MET A 6 -4.06 -0.07 14.23
C MET A 6 -5.40 -0.79 14.02
N ALA A 7 -5.66 -1.85 14.78
CA ALA A 7 -6.88 -2.65 14.69
C ALA A 7 -8.07 -2.07 15.48
N TYR A 8 -7.88 -0.94 16.18
CA TYR A 8 -8.98 -0.29 16.90
C TYR A 8 -9.99 0.31 15.91
N VAL A 9 -11.25 -0.09 16.05
CA VAL A 9 -12.38 0.34 15.24
C VAL A 9 -13.43 0.93 16.18
N ASP A 10 -13.87 2.16 15.90
CA ASP A 10 -14.92 2.83 16.67
C ASP A 10 -16.28 2.12 16.52
N LYS A 11 -17.25 2.38 17.41
CA LYS A 11 -18.60 1.79 17.41
C LYS A 11 -19.36 1.95 16.09
N LYS A 12 -18.96 2.91 15.26
CA LYS A 12 -19.51 3.15 13.92
C LYS A 12 -18.76 2.42 12.79
N GLY A 13 -17.85 1.49 13.10
CA GLY A 13 -17.09 0.72 12.11
C GLY A 13 -15.89 1.44 11.51
N ARG A 14 -15.47 2.58 12.07
CA ARG A 14 -14.40 3.42 11.50
C ARG A 14 -13.04 3.10 12.13
N PRO A 15 -11.99 2.73 11.35
CA PRO A 15 -10.65 2.49 11.88
C PRO A 15 -9.93 3.82 12.16
N ILE A 16 -10.20 4.43 13.31
CA ILE A 16 -9.78 5.82 13.60
C ILE A 16 -8.27 6.00 13.62
N ASN A 17 -7.51 5.02 14.14
CA ASN A 17 -6.06 5.13 14.25
C ASN A 17 -5.39 5.18 12.87
N VAL A 18 -5.93 4.44 11.90
CA VAL A 18 -5.45 4.44 10.51
C VAL A 18 -5.80 5.77 9.82
N VAL A 19 -7.00 6.29 10.06
CA VAL A 19 -7.45 7.58 9.52
C VAL A 19 -6.61 8.75 10.05
N ILE A 20 -6.29 8.76 11.35
CA ILE A 20 -5.43 9.79 11.94
C ILE A 20 -4.06 9.79 11.28
N ILE A 21 -3.45 8.61 11.10
CA ILE A 21 -2.16 8.49 10.43
C ILE A 21 -2.25 9.01 8.98
N GLN A 22 -3.30 8.65 8.25
CA GLN A 22 -3.53 9.15 6.90
C GLN A 22 -3.65 10.68 6.84
N LEU A 23 -4.33 11.30 7.81
CA LEU A 23 -4.47 12.75 7.92
C LEU A 23 -3.13 13.43 8.24
N LEU A 24 -2.30 12.83 9.11
CA LEU A 24 -0.96 13.33 9.40
C LEU A 24 -0.07 13.35 8.13
N PHE A 25 -0.15 12.33 7.28
CA PHE A 25 0.52 12.35 5.98
C PHE A 25 -0.09 13.40 5.04
N GLY A 26 -1.39 13.68 5.14
CA GLY A 26 -2.05 14.77 4.41
C GLY A 26 -1.47 16.16 4.75
N CYS A 27 -1.00 16.36 5.99
CA CYS A 27 -0.33 17.60 6.38
C CYS A 27 0.96 17.86 5.60
N LEU A 28 1.57 16.84 4.98
CA LEU A 28 2.75 17.04 4.12
C LEU A 28 2.45 17.92 2.90
N ALA A 29 1.18 18.08 2.51
CA ALA A 29 0.79 19.01 1.44
C ALA A 29 1.19 20.47 1.74
N PHE A 30 1.32 20.86 3.02
CA PHE A 30 1.74 22.21 3.42
C PHE A 30 3.21 22.53 3.09
N ILE A 31 4.03 21.53 2.76
CA ILE A 31 5.41 21.75 2.29
C ILE A 31 5.45 22.65 1.06
N ASN A 32 4.40 22.67 0.22
CA ASN A 32 4.31 23.53 -0.94
C ASN A 32 4.34 25.04 -0.62
N LEU A 33 4.09 25.45 0.63
CA LEU A 33 4.17 26.85 1.04
C LEU A 33 5.61 27.35 1.23
N ALA A 34 6.58 26.43 1.36
CA ALA A 34 7.99 26.80 1.49
C ALA A 34 8.59 27.32 0.17
N PRO A 35 9.65 28.16 0.20
CA PRO A 35 10.27 28.72 -1.01
C PRO A 35 10.73 27.69 -2.05
N SER A 36 11.01 26.45 -1.64
CA SER A 36 11.38 25.33 -2.51
C SER A 36 10.40 24.14 -2.40
N GLY A 37 9.18 24.41 -1.96
CA GLY A 37 8.16 23.39 -1.66
C GLY A 37 7.82 22.49 -2.85
N GLY A 38 7.71 23.05 -4.05
CA GLY A 38 7.40 22.29 -5.26
C GLY A 38 8.45 21.23 -5.61
N ASN A 39 9.74 21.50 -5.39
CA ASN A 39 10.81 20.52 -5.62
C ASN A 39 10.73 19.36 -4.63
N ILE A 40 10.49 19.66 -3.36
CA ILE A 40 10.38 18.64 -2.30
C ILE A 40 9.12 17.79 -2.53
N PHE A 41 8.01 18.43 -2.87
CA PHE A 41 6.76 17.75 -3.18
C PHE A 41 6.91 16.82 -4.40
N ASN A 42 7.59 17.27 -5.46
CA ASN A 42 7.85 16.43 -6.63
C ASN A 42 8.65 15.16 -6.27
N TRP A 43 9.68 15.26 -5.44
CA TRP A 43 10.42 14.08 -4.99
C TRP A 43 9.54 13.10 -4.19
N LEU A 44 8.70 13.61 -3.28
CA LEU A 44 7.74 12.80 -2.52
C LEU A 44 6.68 12.15 -3.44
N LEU A 45 6.21 12.88 -4.45
CA LEU A 45 5.24 12.39 -5.43
C LEU A 45 5.84 11.27 -6.29
N SER A 46 7.07 11.45 -6.78
CA SER A 46 7.78 10.42 -7.54
C SER A 46 8.02 9.16 -6.71
N LEU A 47 8.39 9.29 -5.42
CA LEU A 47 8.57 8.16 -4.52
C LEU A 47 7.27 7.37 -4.29
N SER A 48 6.15 8.07 -4.12
CA SER A 48 4.81 7.46 -3.99
C SER A 48 4.43 6.68 -5.25
N GLY A 49 4.61 7.28 -6.44
CA GLY A 49 4.36 6.61 -7.72
C GLY A 49 5.23 5.36 -7.94
N LEU A 50 6.51 5.45 -7.58
CA LEU A 50 7.43 4.31 -7.67
C LEU A 50 7.03 3.16 -6.73
N SER A 51 6.52 3.45 -5.54
CA SER A 51 6.05 2.44 -4.59
C SER A 51 4.88 1.60 -5.15
N ILE A 52 3.98 2.22 -5.93
CA ILE A 52 2.86 1.53 -6.59
C ILE A 52 3.37 0.49 -7.59
N LEU A 53 4.44 0.78 -8.34
CA LEU A 53 5.01 -0.19 -9.28
C LEU A 53 5.51 -1.45 -8.56
N PHE A 54 6.13 -1.30 -7.39
CA PHE A 54 6.55 -2.45 -6.58
C PHE A 54 5.37 -3.25 -6.04
N ILE A 55 4.31 -2.59 -5.57
CA ILE A 55 3.10 -3.24 -5.05
C ILE A 55 2.44 -4.08 -6.15
N TYR A 56 2.12 -3.47 -7.29
CA TYR A 56 1.43 -4.16 -8.39
C TYR A 56 2.33 -5.17 -9.10
N GLY A 57 3.64 -4.88 -9.21
CA GLY A 57 4.62 -5.84 -9.71
C GLY A 57 4.68 -7.09 -8.82
N GLY A 58 4.71 -6.92 -7.49
CA GLY A 58 4.65 -8.02 -6.53
C GLY A 58 3.36 -8.83 -6.60
N ILE A 59 2.21 -8.15 -6.71
CA ILE A 59 0.90 -8.79 -6.89
C ILE A 59 0.89 -9.61 -8.19
N GLY A 60 1.37 -9.05 -9.29
CA GLY A 60 1.47 -9.74 -10.58
C GLY A 60 2.34 -11.00 -10.51
N LEU A 61 3.51 -10.91 -9.87
CA LEU A 61 4.40 -12.05 -9.65
C LEU A 61 3.74 -13.13 -8.79
N ALA A 62 3.05 -12.76 -7.70
CA ALA A 62 2.31 -13.69 -6.87
C ALA A 62 1.20 -14.40 -7.67
N HIS A 63 0.51 -13.68 -8.55
CA HIS A 63 -0.50 -14.23 -9.44
C HIS A 63 0.05 -15.27 -10.42
N VAL A 64 1.20 -14.99 -11.05
CA VAL A 64 1.86 -15.94 -11.95
C VAL A 64 2.26 -17.21 -11.19
N ARG A 65 2.89 -17.06 -10.02
CA ARG A 65 3.28 -18.21 -9.17
C ARG A 65 2.08 -19.03 -8.73
N PHE A 66 0.99 -18.37 -8.34
CA PHE A 66 -0.26 -19.04 -7.96
C PHE A 66 -0.81 -19.88 -9.12
N ARG A 67 -0.82 -19.34 -10.34
CA ARG A 67 -1.28 -20.07 -11.53
C ARG A 67 -0.39 -21.26 -11.88
N SER A 68 0.93 -21.11 -11.76
CA SER A 68 1.87 -22.22 -11.95
C SER A 68 1.66 -23.33 -10.93
N ALA A 69 1.43 -22.99 -9.65
CA ALA A 69 1.13 -23.96 -8.60
C ALA A 69 -0.20 -24.69 -8.84
N TRP A 70 -1.24 -23.98 -9.30
CA TRP A 70 -2.53 -24.59 -9.63
C TRP A 70 -2.39 -25.65 -10.74
N TYR A 71 -1.65 -25.34 -11.80
CA TYR A 71 -1.38 -26.31 -12.87
C TYR A 71 -0.66 -27.56 -12.35
N ALA A 72 0.36 -27.39 -11.49
CA ALA A 72 1.07 -28.50 -10.88
C ALA A 72 0.18 -29.37 -9.96
N MET A 73 -0.72 -28.76 -9.20
CA MET A 73 -1.66 -29.46 -8.32
C MET A 73 -2.65 -30.33 -9.11
N ILE A 74 -3.16 -29.85 -10.26
CA ILE A 74 -4.09 -30.62 -11.10
C ILE A 74 -3.44 -31.92 -11.58
N HIS A 75 -2.18 -31.86 -12.02
CA HIS A 75 -1.45 -33.06 -12.43
C HIS A 75 -1.31 -34.08 -11.30
N HIS A 76 -1.21 -33.64 -10.03
CA HIS A 76 -1.07 -34.54 -8.88
C HIS A 76 -2.39 -35.21 -8.43
N VAL A 77 -3.55 -34.72 -8.87
CA VAL A 77 -4.88 -35.26 -8.52
C VAL A 77 -5.36 -36.32 -9.53
N ILE A 78 -4.76 -36.35 -10.73
CA ILE A 78 -5.18 -37.24 -11.84
C ILE A 78 -4.39 -38.57 -11.84
N PHE A 79 -3.32 -38.70 -11.05
CA PHE A 79 -2.53 -39.93 -10.87
C PHE A 79 -2.68 -40.52 -9.47
#